data_AF-A0A3M9XXM6-F1
#
_entry.id   AF-A0A3M9XXM6-F1
#
_cell.length_a   1.000
_cell.length_b   1.000
_cell.length_c   1.000
_cell.angle_alpha   90.00
_cell.angle_beta   90.00
_cell.angle_gamma   90.00
#
_symmetry.space_group_name_H-M   'P 1'
#
loop_
_entity.id
_entity.type
_entity.pdbx_description
1 polymer ?
#
loop_
_entity_poly.entity_id
_entity_poly.type
_entity_poly.pdbx_seq_one_letter_code
_entity_poly.pdbx_strand_id
1 'polypeptide(L)'
;MKVTTTVLLAIVSVVTALPQGKAAQPDEDTRELTWPSTGVIFTFEGTRASINIRNVTGTTSADLTIDGGEPILIANVEGDSIDTPSLPDGTHTVELRKRSETYFGTFRVKDVTTDGQFLSPPDPKRRIEVIGDSHSVGYGLDGIFPCTDSALVQNNPKTYGAVTARALEADYSVVAWSGKGLIRNYASSPPDTSPPMPVMYTRYGANDADGSHTFPRTWTPDAVVIALGTNDFSYLGVRDPVNPAELVKAMVAFVKK
;
A
#
# COMPACT_ATOMS: atom_id res chain seq x y z
N MET A 1 1.48 1.14 54.03
CA MET A 1 1.29 1.84 52.74
C MET A 1 2.53 1.61 51.90
N LYS A 2 2.52 0.64 50.98
CA LYS A 2 3.63 0.41 50.05
C LYS A 2 3.41 1.33 48.86
N VAL A 3 4.31 2.30 48.68
CA VAL A 3 4.36 3.16 47.51
C VAL A 3 4.85 2.30 46.36
N THR A 4 3.96 1.97 45.44
CA THR A 4 4.28 1.31 44.18
C THR A 4 4.89 2.39 43.28
N THR A 5 6.22 2.41 43.18
CA THR A 5 6.91 3.20 42.17
C THR A 5 6.69 2.50 40.83
N THR A 6 5.78 3.05 40.02
CA THR A 6 5.67 2.72 38.60
C THR A 6 6.96 3.15 37.94
N VAL A 7 7.86 2.19 37.73
CA VAL A 7 8.96 2.36 36.78
C VAL A 7 8.30 2.45 35.42
N LEU A 8 8.31 3.65 34.84
CA LEU A 8 8.10 3.86 33.41
C LEU A 8 9.08 2.89 32.73
N LEU A 9 8.57 1.80 32.17
CA LEU A 9 9.36 0.96 31.29
C LEU A 9 9.74 1.88 30.14
N ALA A 10 10.98 2.37 30.17
CA ALA A 10 11.64 2.87 29.00
C ALA A 10 11.46 1.77 27.95
N ILE A 11 10.71 2.12 26.91
CA ILE A 11 10.45 1.29 25.75
C ILE A 11 11.83 0.87 25.25
N VAL A 12 12.20 -0.37 25.58
CA VAL A 12 13.27 -1.09 24.91
C VAL A 12 12.93 -0.97 23.45
N SER A 13 13.82 -0.35 22.69
CA SER A 13 13.72 -0.15 21.25
C SER A 13 13.47 -1.50 20.58
N VAL A 14 12.20 -1.88 20.44
CA VAL A 14 11.79 -2.87 19.47
C VAL A 14 12.08 -2.20 18.15
N VAL A 15 13.11 -2.66 17.45
CA VAL A 15 13.31 -2.29 16.06
C VAL A 15 12.15 -2.94 15.30
N THR A 16 11.01 -2.23 15.32
CA THR A 16 9.76 -2.62 14.67
C THR A 16 9.97 -2.57 13.17
N ALA A 17 9.41 -3.54 12.45
CA ALA A 17 9.30 -3.45 11.00
C ALA A 17 8.79 -2.07 10.59
N LEU A 18 9.47 -1.44 9.63
CA LEU A 18 9.07 -0.14 9.14
C LEU A 18 7.88 -0.34 8.21
N PRO A 19 6.71 0.27 8.49
CA PRO A 19 5.65 0.25 7.52
C PRO A 19 6.07 1.11 6.30
N GLN A 20 5.54 0.78 5.13
CA GLN A 20 5.91 1.44 3.87
C GLN A 20 4.75 2.26 3.28
N GLY A 21 5.08 3.40 2.65
CA GLY A 21 4.12 4.31 2.03
C GLY A 21 3.14 4.95 3.02
N LYS A 22 1.85 5.10 2.64
CA LYS A 22 0.84 5.66 3.57
C LYS A 22 0.65 4.86 4.85
N ALA A 23 1.01 3.57 4.90
CA ALA A 23 0.99 2.79 6.14
C ALA A 23 2.11 3.19 7.13
N ALA A 24 3.11 3.98 6.70
CA ALA A 24 4.25 4.43 7.50
C ALA A 24 3.89 5.44 8.60
N GLN A 25 2.61 5.76 8.81
CA GLN A 25 2.20 6.57 9.94
C GLN A 25 1.88 5.68 11.15
N PRO A 26 2.25 6.13 12.36
CA PRO A 26 1.95 5.41 13.59
C PRO A 26 0.49 5.67 13.99
N ASP A 27 -0.46 5.16 13.21
CA ASP A 27 -1.74 4.80 13.81
C ASP A 27 -1.59 3.38 14.35
N GLU A 28 -1.17 3.30 15.61
CA GLU A 28 -0.98 2.03 16.33
C GLU A 28 -2.28 1.22 16.41
N ASP A 29 -3.44 1.87 16.28
CA ASP A 29 -4.74 1.19 16.32
C ASP A 29 -5.07 0.49 15.00
N THR A 30 -4.63 1.02 13.85
CA THR A 30 -5.01 0.47 12.54
C THR A 30 -3.99 -0.46 11.92
N ARG A 31 -2.69 -0.15 11.79
CA ARG A 31 -1.67 -1.01 11.11
C ARG A 31 -2.20 -1.81 9.88
N GLU A 32 -3.13 -1.21 9.13
CA GLU A 32 -3.93 -1.91 8.14
C GLU A 32 -3.34 -1.69 6.75
N LEU A 33 -3.03 -2.79 6.08
CA LEU A 33 -2.53 -2.78 4.72
C LEU A 33 -3.72 -2.66 3.77
N THR A 34 -4.06 -1.41 3.49
CA THR A 34 -5.26 -1.01 2.75
C THR A 34 -4.94 -0.71 1.28
N TRP A 35 -4.14 0.32 1.02
CA TRP A 35 -3.71 0.71 -0.31
C TRP A 35 -2.80 -0.35 -0.95
N PRO A 36 -2.78 -0.48 -2.29
CA PRO A 36 -1.78 -1.29 -2.98
C PRO A 36 -0.35 -0.92 -2.55
N SER A 37 0.55 -1.90 -2.52
CA SER A 37 1.94 -1.75 -2.06
C SER A 37 2.18 -1.29 -0.63
N THR A 38 1.14 -1.13 0.19
CA THR A 38 1.36 -1.04 1.64
C THR A 38 1.92 -2.36 2.15
N GLY A 39 2.76 -2.28 3.16
CA GLY A 39 3.64 -3.38 3.51
C GLY A 39 4.48 -3.12 4.74
N VAL A 40 5.32 -4.09 5.07
CA VAL A 40 6.33 -4.00 6.11
C VAL A 40 7.67 -4.44 5.56
N ILE A 41 8.74 -3.73 5.96
CA ILE A 41 10.11 -4.12 5.71
C ILE A 41 10.87 -4.21 7.03
N PHE A 42 11.65 -5.26 7.21
CA PHE A 42 12.49 -5.44 8.38
C PHE A 42 13.74 -6.24 8.07
N THR A 43 14.77 -6.02 8.87
CA THR A 43 16.00 -6.80 8.83
C THR A 43 16.15 -7.53 10.16
N PHE A 44 16.56 -8.79 10.13
CA PHE A 44 16.83 -9.58 11.33
C PHE A 44 18.06 -10.46 11.15
N GLU A 45 18.66 -10.87 12.26
CA GLU A 45 19.69 -11.91 12.32
C GLU A 45 19.08 -13.14 12.97
N GLY A 46 19.06 -14.29 12.27
CA GLY A 46 18.43 -15.54 12.72
C GLY A 46 18.12 -16.48 11.56
N THR A 47 17.18 -17.41 11.75
CA THR A 47 16.80 -18.40 10.71
C THR A 47 15.34 -18.32 10.27
N ARG A 48 14.49 -17.63 11.04
CA ARG A 48 13.07 -17.44 10.70
C ARG A 48 12.51 -16.12 11.21
N ALA A 49 11.51 -15.60 10.51
CA ALA A 49 10.65 -14.53 10.98
C ALA A 49 9.19 -14.79 10.64
N SER A 50 8.30 -14.15 11.39
CA SER A 50 6.84 -14.26 11.23
C SER A 50 6.22 -12.88 11.28
N ILE A 51 5.39 -12.56 10.29
CA ILE A 51 4.56 -11.36 10.26
C ILE A 51 3.20 -11.75 10.79
N ASN A 52 2.93 -11.44 12.06
CA ASN A 52 1.70 -11.84 12.72
C ASN A 52 0.53 -10.95 12.24
N ILE A 53 -0.57 -11.57 11.87
CA ILE A 53 -1.77 -10.94 11.34
C ILE A 53 -2.82 -10.86 12.44
N ARG A 54 -3.45 -9.69 12.59
CA ARG A 54 -4.53 -9.48 13.55
C ARG A 54 -5.90 -9.85 12.96
N ASN A 55 -6.15 -9.42 11.74
CA ASN A 55 -7.39 -9.68 11.03
C ASN A 55 -7.18 -9.53 9.52
N VAL A 56 -8.01 -10.25 8.77
CA VAL A 56 -8.15 -10.15 7.31
C VAL A 56 -9.61 -9.83 7.01
N THR A 57 -9.86 -9.02 5.98
CA THR A 57 -11.19 -8.75 5.46
C THR A 57 -11.18 -8.92 3.95
N GLY A 58 -12.12 -9.70 3.42
CA GLY A 58 -12.17 -10.00 1.99
C GLY A 58 -11.03 -10.90 1.52
N THR A 59 -10.56 -10.70 0.29
CA THR A 59 -9.44 -11.44 -0.31
C THR A 59 -8.29 -10.49 -0.62
N THR A 60 -7.07 -10.89 -0.28
CA THR A 60 -5.87 -10.07 -0.53
C THR A 60 -4.71 -10.95 -0.93
N SER A 61 -3.93 -10.53 -1.91
CA SER A 61 -2.67 -11.18 -2.25
C SER A 61 -1.50 -10.28 -1.87
N ALA A 62 -0.35 -10.89 -1.59
CA ALA A 62 0.87 -10.19 -1.22
C ALA A 62 2.10 -10.90 -1.80
N ASP A 63 3.18 -10.16 -1.94
CA ASP A 63 4.50 -10.67 -2.30
C ASP A 63 5.40 -10.60 -1.07
N LEU A 64 6.02 -11.73 -0.70
CA LEU A 64 7.07 -11.82 0.32
C LEU A 64 8.43 -11.95 -0.37
N THR A 65 9.27 -10.95 -0.22
CA THR A 65 10.62 -10.91 -0.79
C THR A 65 11.65 -11.03 0.32
N ILE A 66 12.67 -11.87 0.11
CA ILE A 66 13.75 -12.11 1.07
C ILE A 66 15.07 -11.82 0.37
N ASP A 67 15.90 -10.98 1.00
CA ASP A 67 17.23 -10.58 0.51
C ASP A 67 17.25 -10.06 -0.93
N GLY A 68 16.16 -9.40 -1.34
CA GLY A 68 15.99 -8.87 -2.70
C GLY A 68 15.84 -9.95 -3.78
N GLY A 69 15.56 -11.21 -3.40
CA GLY A 69 15.33 -12.33 -4.30
C GLY A 69 13.99 -12.28 -5.04
N GLU A 70 13.64 -13.38 -5.70
CA GLU A 70 12.35 -13.51 -6.37
C GLU A 70 11.18 -13.50 -5.36
N PRO A 71 10.08 -12.79 -5.64
CA PRO A 71 8.93 -12.75 -4.75
C PRO A 71 8.27 -14.12 -4.55
N ILE A 72 8.02 -14.47 -3.30
CA ILE A 72 7.14 -15.58 -2.93
C ILE A 72 5.70 -15.06 -2.93
N LEU A 73 4.89 -15.55 -3.88
CA LEU A 73 3.49 -15.17 -3.99
C LEU A 73 2.65 -15.77 -2.86
N ILE A 74 1.98 -14.91 -2.11
CA ILE A 74 0.92 -15.26 -1.17
C ILE A 74 -0.40 -14.99 -1.89
N ALA A 75 -0.97 -16.06 -2.46
CA ALA A 75 -2.13 -15.97 -3.34
C ALA A 75 -3.39 -15.43 -2.63
N ASN A 76 -3.56 -15.81 -1.37
CA ASN A 76 -4.53 -15.20 -0.45
C ASN A 76 -3.92 -15.14 0.96
N VAL A 77 -3.99 -13.99 1.60
CA VAL A 77 -3.56 -13.84 3.00
C VAL A 77 -4.66 -14.43 3.89
N GLU A 78 -4.32 -15.48 4.62
CA GLU A 78 -5.21 -16.21 5.51
C GLU A 78 -4.47 -16.60 6.80
N GLY A 79 -5.21 -16.87 7.87
CA GLY A 79 -4.64 -17.25 9.17
C GLY A 79 -4.08 -16.08 9.97
N ASP A 80 -3.24 -16.44 10.95
CA ASP A 80 -2.75 -15.52 11.98
C ASP A 80 -1.30 -15.06 11.73
N SER A 81 -0.63 -15.53 10.68
CA SER A 81 0.73 -15.11 10.33
C SER A 81 1.11 -15.40 8.87
N ILE A 82 2.15 -14.69 8.41
CA ILE A 82 2.92 -15.00 7.20
C ILE A 82 4.35 -15.28 7.63
N ASP A 83 4.82 -16.50 7.42
CA ASP A 83 6.15 -16.94 7.86
C ASP A 83 7.15 -16.93 6.70
N THR A 84 8.41 -16.61 7.01
CA THR A 84 9.51 -16.90 6.09
C THR A 84 9.71 -18.42 5.97
N PRO A 85 10.24 -18.94 4.85
CA PRO A 85 10.83 -20.28 4.84
C PRO A 85 11.97 -20.36 5.87
N SER A 86 12.46 -21.57 6.12
CA SER A 86 13.70 -21.74 6.89
C SER A 86 14.87 -21.16 6.10
N LEU A 87 15.58 -20.21 6.71
CA LEU A 87 16.75 -19.57 6.14
C LEU A 87 18.02 -20.12 6.81
N PRO A 88 19.20 -20.00 6.16
CA PRO A 88 20.47 -20.17 6.84
C PRO A 88 20.59 -19.22 8.04
N ASP A 89 21.43 -19.55 9.02
CA ASP A 89 21.73 -18.60 10.10
C ASP A 89 22.51 -17.41 9.54
N GLY A 90 21.99 -16.20 9.75
CA GLY A 90 22.60 -14.98 9.23
C GLY A 90 21.67 -13.78 9.24
N THR A 91 22.11 -12.69 8.59
CA THR A 91 21.31 -11.47 8.42
C THR A 91 20.43 -11.56 7.19
N HIS A 92 19.14 -11.31 7.36
CA HIS A 92 18.14 -11.33 6.31
C HIS A 92 17.29 -10.06 6.30
N THR A 93 16.94 -9.57 5.11
CA THR A 93 15.96 -8.50 4.93
C THR A 93 14.69 -9.07 4.30
N VAL A 94 13.56 -8.82 4.92
CA VAL A 94 12.25 -9.30 4.49
C VAL A 94 11.37 -8.11 4.16
N GLU A 95 10.74 -8.16 2.98
CA GLU A 95 9.76 -7.18 2.53
C GLU A 95 8.45 -7.90 2.19
N LEU A 96 7.36 -7.49 2.82
CA LEU A 96 6.01 -7.90 2.45
C LEU A 96 5.31 -6.71 1.81
N ARG A 97 4.82 -6.86 0.56
CA ARG A 97 4.04 -5.83 -0.14
C ARG A 97 2.69 -6.40 -0.56
N LYS A 98 1.61 -5.71 -0.19
CA LYS A 98 0.27 -6.02 -0.67
C LYS A 98 0.18 -5.78 -2.18
N ARG A 99 -0.32 -6.76 -2.92
CA ARG A 99 -0.44 -6.68 -4.39
C ARG A 99 -1.77 -6.08 -4.85
N SER A 100 -2.85 -6.41 -4.15
CA SER A 100 -4.21 -6.03 -4.53
C SER A 100 -4.65 -4.68 -3.93
N GLU A 101 -5.71 -4.09 -4.47
CA GLU A 101 -6.37 -2.92 -3.89
C GLU A 101 -7.36 -3.24 -2.76
N THR A 102 -7.90 -2.21 -2.13
CA THR A 102 -8.84 -2.31 -1.01
C THR A 102 -10.19 -2.90 -1.39
N TYR A 103 -10.62 -2.76 -2.65
CA TYR A 103 -11.91 -3.27 -3.12
C TYR A 103 -12.10 -4.77 -2.84
N PHE A 104 -11.04 -5.57 -3.02
CA PHE A 104 -11.09 -7.00 -2.73
C PHE A 104 -10.92 -7.31 -1.24
N GLY A 105 -10.09 -6.53 -0.54
CA GLY A 105 -9.82 -6.76 0.86
C GLY A 105 -8.64 -5.98 1.43
N THR A 106 -8.47 -6.13 2.72
CA THR A 106 -7.36 -5.60 3.53
C THR A 106 -6.93 -6.63 4.57
N PHE A 107 -5.75 -6.43 5.15
CA PHE A 107 -5.32 -7.18 6.32
C PHE A 107 -4.47 -6.31 7.24
N ARG A 108 -4.43 -6.67 8.52
CA ARG A 108 -3.78 -5.88 9.57
C ARG A 108 -2.60 -6.62 10.14
N VAL A 109 -1.43 -5.97 10.13
CA VAL A 109 -0.24 -6.51 10.78
C VAL A 109 -0.32 -6.20 12.26
N LYS A 110 -0.26 -7.24 13.10
CA LYS A 110 -0.20 -7.12 14.55
C LYS A 110 1.21 -6.70 14.98
N ASP A 111 2.18 -7.55 14.72
CA ASP A 111 3.59 -7.38 15.04
C ASP A 111 4.43 -8.32 14.16
N VAL A 112 5.76 -8.24 14.28
CA VAL A 112 6.70 -9.14 13.61
C VAL A 112 7.55 -9.81 14.70
N THR A 113 7.77 -11.11 14.58
CA THR A 113 8.63 -11.90 15.48
C THR A 113 9.73 -12.60 14.70
N THR A 114 10.83 -12.94 15.37
CA THR A 114 11.95 -13.72 14.82
C THR A 114 12.52 -14.63 15.91
N ASP A 115 13.26 -15.66 15.51
CA ASP A 115 14.02 -16.51 16.44
C ASP A 115 15.36 -15.92 16.87
N GLY A 116 15.77 -14.80 16.28
CA GLY A 116 16.96 -14.06 16.69
C GLY A 116 16.64 -12.62 17.05
N GLN A 117 17.31 -11.66 16.40
CA GLN A 117 17.21 -10.24 16.76
C GLN A 117 16.97 -9.34 15.53
N PHE A 118 16.15 -8.30 15.72
CA PHE A 118 15.94 -7.29 14.69
C PHE A 118 17.11 -6.32 14.58
N LEU A 119 17.44 -5.94 13.35
CA LEU A 119 18.43 -4.93 13.00
C LEU A 119 17.74 -3.71 12.40
N SER A 120 18.38 -2.54 12.49
CA SER A 120 17.84 -1.33 11.88
C SER A 120 17.79 -1.50 10.35
N PRO A 121 16.61 -1.39 9.73
CA PRO A 121 16.53 -1.47 8.27
C PRO A 121 17.17 -0.22 7.63
N PRO A 122 17.67 -0.34 6.39
CA PRO A 122 18.19 0.81 5.66
C PRO A 122 17.08 1.84 5.39
N ASP A 123 17.35 3.13 5.65
CA ASP A 123 16.44 4.23 5.32
C ASP A 123 16.61 4.62 3.83
N PRO A 124 15.56 4.50 3.01
CA PRO A 124 15.61 4.88 1.60
C PRO A 124 15.86 6.38 1.44
N LYS A 125 16.83 6.74 0.59
CA LYS A 125 17.21 8.14 0.33
C LYS A 125 16.23 8.89 -0.57
N ARG A 126 15.36 8.17 -1.26
CA ARG A 126 14.41 8.70 -2.25
C ARG A 126 13.03 8.11 -1.98
N ARG A 127 11.99 8.92 -2.16
CA ARG A 127 10.60 8.54 -1.97
C ARG A 127 9.76 8.98 -3.16
N ILE A 128 8.93 8.09 -3.69
CA ILE A 128 8.01 8.37 -4.79
C ILE A 128 6.59 8.10 -4.32
N GLU A 129 5.66 9.01 -4.60
CA GLU A 129 4.24 8.74 -4.42
C GLU A 129 3.54 8.65 -5.77
N VAL A 130 2.78 7.58 -5.96
CA VAL A 130 2.00 7.33 -7.18
C VAL A 130 0.53 7.44 -6.84
N ILE A 131 -0.19 8.32 -7.53
CA ILE A 131 -1.63 8.52 -7.39
C ILE A 131 -2.28 8.12 -8.70
N GLY A 132 -3.24 7.19 -8.68
CA GLY A 132 -3.82 6.71 -9.93
C GLY A 132 -5.06 5.84 -9.81
N ASP A 133 -5.38 5.19 -10.92
CA ASP A 133 -6.52 4.29 -11.08
C ASP A 133 -6.09 2.81 -11.16
N SER A 134 -6.87 1.98 -11.85
CA SER A 134 -6.62 0.54 -12.05
C SER A 134 -5.24 0.23 -12.62
N HIS A 135 -4.69 1.10 -13.49
CA HIS A 135 -3.34 0.92 -14.02
C HIS A 135 -2.26 1.05 -12.95
N SER A 136 -2.49 1.93 -11.98
CA SER A 136 -1.58 2.14 -10.85
C SER A 136 -1.81 1.13 -9.73
N VAL A 137 -3.01 0.55 -9.62
CA VAL A 137 -3.25 -0.65 -8.80
C VAL A 137 -2.47 -1.84 -9.34
N GLY A 138 -2.45 -2.04 -10.65
CA GLY A 138 -1.99 -3.28 -11.28
C GLY A 138 -3.14 -4.24 -11.58
N TYR A 139 -4.33 -3.70 -11.88
CA TYR A 139 -5.53 -4.44 -12.25
C TYR A 139 -5.26 -5.43 -13.39
N GLY A 140 -5.59 -6.71 -13.18
CA GLY A 140 -5.43 -7.77 -14.19
C GLY A 140 -4.00 -8.01 -14.69
N LEU A 141 -2.96 -7.48 -14.04
CA LEU A 141 -1.59 -7.45 -14.58
C LEU A 141 -1.02 -8.85 -14.83
N ASP A 142 -1.29 -9.81 -13.94
CA ASP A 142 -0.86 -11.20 -14.09
C ASP A 142 -1.94 -12.08 -14.76
N GLY A 143 -3.03 -11.48 -15.26
CA GLY A 143 -4.12 -12.18 -15.93
C GLY A 143 -3.79 -12.53 -17.39
N ILE A 144 -4.31 -13.67 -17.87
CA ILE A 144 -4.24 -14.06 -19.29
C ILE A 144 -5.58 -13.77 -19.94
N PHE A 145 -5.60 -12.84 -20.90
CA PHE A 145 -6.84 -12.42 -21.55
C PHE A 145 -7.51 -13.56 -22.37
N PRO A 146 -8.85 -13.73 -22.29
CA PRO A 146 -9.79 -13.03 -21.42
C PRO A 146 -9.77 -13.59 -19.99
N CYS A 147 -9.76 -12.70 -18.99
CA CYS A 147 -9.77 -13.08 -17.57
C CYS A 147 -10.67 -12.15 -16.75
N THR A 148 -11.13 -12.66 -15.61
CA THR A 148 -11.79 -11.86 -14.57
C THR A 148 -10.75 -11.34 -13.60
N ASP A 149 -10.83 -10.06 -13.23
CA ASP A 149 -9.95 -9.50 -12.21
C ASP A 149 -10.25 -10.08 -10.82
N SER A 150 -9.21 -10.19 -10.01
CA SER A 150 -9.26 -10.70 -8.64
C SER A 150 -8.04 -10.23 -7.88
N ALA A 151 -8.08 -10.28 -6.55
CA ALA A 151 -6.91 -9.97 -5.73
C ALA A 151 -5.65 -10.72 -6.19
N LEU A 152 -5.78 -11.97 -6.66
CA LEU A 152 -4.66 -12.80 -7.11
C LEU A 152 -3.96 -12.24 -8.37
N VAL A 153 -4.74 -11.82 -9.37
CA VAL A 153 -4.20 -11.38 -10.67
C VAL A 153 -3.81 -9.90 -10.68
N GLN A 154 -4.19 -9.15 -9.64
CA GLN A 154 -3.60 -7.84 -9.37
C GLN A 154 -2.15 -7.99 -8.92
N ASN A 155 -1.27 -7.13 -9.41
CA ASN A 155 0.15 -7.15 -9.07
C ASN A 155 0.75 -5.75 -8.98
N ASN A 156 0.49 -5.06 -7.87
CA ASN A 156 1.06 -3.73 -7.66
C ASN A 156 2.59 -3.67 -7.74
N PRO A 157 3.36 -4.60 -7.14
CA PRO A 157 4.81 -4.61 -7.24
C PRO A 157 5.36 -4.64 -8.68
N LYS A 158 4.60 -5.13 -9.66
CA LYS A 158 4.99 -5.09 -11.09
C LYS A 158 4.44 -3.89 -11.89
N THR A 159 3.74 -2.97 -11.25
CA THR A 159 3.25 -1.75 -11.92
C THR A 159 4.39 -0.84 -12.35
N TYR A 160 4.12 0.02 -13.34
CA TYR A 160 5.07 1.01 -13.84
C TYR A 160 5.62 1.90 -12.70
N GLY A 161 4.79 2.27 -11.72
CA GLY A 161 5.18 3.07 -10.57
C GLY A 161 6.18 2.34 -9.66
N ALA A 162 5.86 1.10 -9.28
CA ALA A 162 6.71 0.28 -8.43
C ALA A 162 8.04 -0.10 -9.12
N VAL A 163 7.98 -0.48 -10.40
CA VAL A 163 9.18 -0.79 -11.21
C VAL A 163 10.09 0.44 -11.34
N THR A 164 9.51 1.62 -11.58
CA THR A 164 10.26 2.89 -11.66
C THR A 164 10.91 3.23 -10.33
N ALA A 165 10.18 3.08 -9.21
CA ALA A 165 10.73 3.34 -7.88
C ALA A 165 11.93 2.43 -7.56
N ARG A 166 11.80 1.12 -7.83
CA ARG A 166 12.93 0.19 -7.67
C ARG A 166 14.12 0.54 -8.54
N ALA A 167 13.89 0.88 -9.81
CA ALA A 167 14.96 1.30 -10.73
C ALA A 167 15.69 2.58 -10.28
N LEU A 168 15.03 3.42 -9.47
CA LEU A 168 15.58 4.65 -8.90
C LEU A 168 16.09 4.47 -7.46
N GLU A 169 16.10 3.24 -6.93
CA GLU A 169 16.43 2.96 -5.52
C GLU A 169 15.61 3.83 -4.55
N ALA A 170 14.32 4.02 -4.88
CA ALA A 170 13.39 4.80 -4.10
C ALA A 170 12.36 3.90 -3.41
N ASP A 171 12.01 4.25 -2.18
CA ASP A 171 10.78 3.73 -1.57
C ASP A 171 9.57 4.41 -2.20
N TYR A 172 8.42 3.77 -2.10
CA TYR A 172 7.23 4.21 -2.79
C TYR A 172 5.94 3.95 -2.02
N SER A 173 5.01 4.88 -2.23
CA SER A 173 3.62 4.83 -1.78
C SER A 173 2.72 4.82 -3.02
N VAL A 174 1.75 3.92 -3.07
CA VAL A 174 0.74 3.90 -4.13
C VAL A 174 -0.62 4.17 -3.54
N VAL A 175 -1.26 5.24 -4.00
CA VAL A 175 -2.62 5.63 -3.63
C VAL A 175 -3.47 5.51 -4.88
N ALA A 176 -4.03 4.32 -5.08
CA ALA A 176 -4.76 4.01 -6.29
C ALA A 176 -5.99 3.15 -5.99
N TRP A 177 -7.01 3.33 -6.84
CA TRP A 177 -8.25 2.56 -6.76
C TRP A 177 -8.86 2.43 -8.15
N SER A 178 -9.19 1.20 -8.56
CA SER A 178 -9.73 0.89 -9.87
C SER A 178 -11.06 1.59 -10.16
N GLY A 179 -11.19 2.19 -11.33
CA GLY A 179 -12.40 2.91 -11.73
C GLY A 179 -12.53 4.33 -11.19
N LYS A 180 -11.63 4.79 -10.31
CA LYS A 180 -11.65 6.17 -9.81
C LYS A 180 -11.04 7.16 -10.80
N GLY A 181 -11.62 8.34 -10.89
CA GLY A 181 -11.13 9.43 -11.72
C GLY A 181 -10.67 10.65 -10.93
N LEU A 182 -10.33 11.71 -11.66
CA LEU A 182 -9.96 13.01 -11.11
C LEU A 182 -11.18 13.84 -10.73
N ILE A 183 -12.14 13.97 -11.66
CA ILE A 183 -13.40 14.71 -11.48
C ILE A 183 -14.63 13.82 -11.54
N ARG A 184 -14.54 12.66 -12.19
CA ARG A 184 -15.63 11.68 -12.25
C ARG A 184 -15.07 10.26 -12.44
N ASN A 185 -15.70 9.29 -11.77
CA ASN A 185 -15.30 7.87 -11.86
C ASN A 185 -15.76 7.24 -13.18
N TYR A 186 -15.48 5.95 -13.36
CA TYR A 186 -15.82 5.19 -14.56
C TYR A 186 -17.30 5.34 -14.93
N ALA A 187 -17.60 5.38 -16.23
CA ALA A 187 -18.95 5.55 -16.74
C ALA A 187 -19.82 4.33 -16.41
N SER A 188 -20.80 4.53 -15.54
CA SER A 188 -21.77 3.53 -15.13
C SER A 188 -23.19 4.08 -15.19
N SER A 189 -24.17 3.18 -15.25
CA SER A 189 -25.59 3.48 -15.09
C SER A 189 -26.17 2.56 -14.00
N PRO A 190 -26.54 3.09 -12.81
CA PRO A 190 -26.53 4.50 -12.44
C PRO A 190 -25.11 5.10 -12.32
N PRO A 191 -24.96 6.44 -12.40
CA PRO A 191 -23.66 7.09 -12.25
C PRO A 191 -22.99 6.76 -10.91
N ASP A 192 -21.71 6.41 -10.94
CA ASP A 192 -20.90 6.27 -9.74
C ASP A 192 -20.64 7.65 -9.11
N THR A 193 -21.25 7.89 -7.96
CA THR A 193 -21.15 9.12 -7.16
C THR A 193 -20.19 8.99 -5.99
N SER A 194 -19.49 7.85 -5.88
CA SER A 194 -18.50 7.65 -4.82
C SER A 194 -17.30 8.58 -4.99
N PRO A 195 -16.54 8.86 -3.92
CA PRO A 195 -15.50 9.89 -3.94
C PRO A 195 -14.43 9.65 -5.04
N PRO A 196 -14.00 10.70 -5.77
CA PRO A 196 -12.90 10.64 -6.73
C PRO A 196 -11.53 10.67 -6.04
N MET A 197 -10.46 10.42 -6.78
CA MET A 197 -9.11 10.29 -6.21
C MET A 197 -8.62 11.49 -5.38
N PRO A 198 -8.89 12.77 -5.72
CA PRO A 198 -8.48 13.89 -4.88
C PRO A 198 -9.08 13.89 -3.47
N VAL A 199 -10.25 13.28 -3.30
CA VAL A 199 -10.87 13.08 -1.98
C VAL A 199 -10.25 11.87 -1.30
N MET A 200 -10.18 10.73 -2.00
CA MET A 200 -9.59 9.48 -1.50
C MET A 200 -8.13 9.67 -1.02
N TYR A 201 -7.35 10.50 -1.71
CA TYR A 201 -5.95 10.81 -1.38
C TYR A 201 -5.77 11.45 0.00
N THR A 202 -6.82 12.10 0.52
CA THR A 202 -6.81 12.70 1.87
C THR A 202 -7.01 11.68 2.99
N ARG A 203 -7.28 10.42 2.65
CA ARG A 203 -7.53 9.37 3.63
C ARG A 203 -6.25 8.64 4.01
N TYR A 204 -6.14 8.26 5.28
CA TYR A 204 -5.04 7.46 5.77
C TYR A 204 -5.08 6.07 5.13
N GLY A 205 -6.07 5.27 5.52
CA GLY A 205 -6.51 4.09 4.80
C GLY A 205 -7.65 4.37 3.82
N ALA A 206 -7.83 3.52 2.83
CA ALA A 206 -8.72 3.82 1.71
C ALA A 206 -10.21 3.96 2.12
N ASN A 207 -10.60 3.29 3.21
CA ASN A 207 -11.95 3.34 3.78
C ASN A 207 -12.08 4.29 4.98
N ASP A 208 -11.01 4.98 5.36
CA ASP A 208 -11.04 5.91 6.48
C ASP A 208 -11.77 7.20 6.13
N ALA A 209 -12.03 8.03 7.14
CA ALA A 209 -12.66 9.34 6.96
C ALA A 209 -11.83 10.25 6.03
N ASP A 210 -12.52 11.08 5.25
CA ASP A 210 -11.87 12.11 4.45
C ASP A 210 -11.05 13.05 5.35
N GLY A 211 -9.82 13.38 4.95
CA GLY A 211 -8.91 14.20 5.74
C GLY A 211 -8.20 13.49 6.90
N SER A 212 -8.38 12.18 7.07
CA SER A 212 -7.68 11.40 8.11
C SER A 212 -6.17 11.32 7.90
N HIS A 213 -5.67 11.50 6.68
CA HIS A 213 -4.23 11.51 6.41
C HIS A 213 -3.60 12.83 6.84
N THR A 214 -2.66 12.77 7.79
CA THR A 214 -2.04 13.96 8.39
C THR A 214 -0.85 14.54 7.62
N PHE A 215 -0.39 13.88 6.55
CA PHE A 215 0.79 14.26 5.76
C PHE A 215 2.04 14.54 6.64
N PRO A 216 2.49 13.56 7.45
CA PRO A 216 3.60 13.75 8.38
C PRO A 216 4.91 13.89 7.62
N ARG A 217 5.81 14.69 8.18
CA ARG A 217 7.14 14.96 7.60
C ARG A 217 8.01 13.70 7.45
N THR A 218 7.71 12.64 8.18
CA THR A 218 8.39 11.33 8.06
C THR A 218 8.20 10.71 6.68
N TRP A 219 7.14 11.08 5.96
CA TRP A 219 6.93 10.73 4.56
C TRP A 219 6.80 11.99 3.72
N THR A 220 7.90 12.44 3.13
CA THR A 220 7.92 13.52 2.13
C THR A 220 8.43 12.95 0.82
N PRO A 221 7.58 12.74 -0.21
CA PRO A 221 8.02 12.23 -1.50
C PRO A 221 8.86 13.27 -2.25
N ASP A 222 9.95 12.82 -2.87
CA ASP A 222 10.78 13.62 -3.78
C ASP A 222 10.09 13.81 -5.14
N ALA A 223 9.21 12.89 -5.52
CA ALA A 223 8.41 12.96 -6.73
C ALA A 223 6.99 12.44 -6.47
N VAL A 224 5.99 13.12 -7.04
CA VAL A 224 4.60 12.68 -7.07
C VAL A 224 4.20 12.43 -8.52
N VAL A 225 3.77 11.21 -8.81
CA VAL A 225 3.30 10.76 -10.12
C VAL A 225 1.78 10.70 -10.09
N ILE A 226 1.10 11.50 -10.91
CA ILE A 226 -0.36 11.48 -11.03
C ILE A 226 -0.73 10.87 -12.38
N ALA A 227 -1.28 9.66 -12.35
CA ALA A 227 -1.73 8.93 -13.53
C ALA A 227 -3.25 8.72 -13.47
N LEU A 228 -3.99 9.79 -13.77
CA LEU A 228 -5.45 9.81 -13.77
C LEU A 228 -5.98 10.38 -15.08
N GLY A 229 -7.16 9.90 -15.47
CA GLY A 229 -7.90 10.40 -16.63
C GLY A 229 -8.67 9.31 -17.36
N THR A 230 -8.20 8.06 -17.35
CA THR A 230 -8.84 6.91 -18.03
C THR A 230 -10.34 6.85 -17.75
N ASN A 231 -10.69 6.94 -16.47
CA ASN A 231 -12.07 6.85 -16.00
C ASN A 231 -12.86 8.12 -16.31
N ASP A 232 -12.26 9.30 -16.21
CA ASP A 232 -12.90 10.57 -16.59
C ASP A 232 -13.29 10.58 -18.07
N PHE A 233 -12.45 10.02 -18.94
CA PHE A 233 -12.67 9.91 -20.39
C PHE A 233 -13.59 8.76 -20.81
N SER A 234 -14.06 7.91 -19.90
CA SER A 234 -15.11 6.93 -20.22
C SER A 234 -16.47 7.63 -20.39
N TYR A 235 -17.17 7.40 -21.51
CA TYR A 235 -18.46 8.06 -21.80
C TYR A 235 -19.40 7.30 -22.75
N LEU A 236 -18.86 6.56 -23.72
CA LEU A 236 -19.61 6.00 -24.85
C LEU A 236 -20.87 5.23 -24.41
N GLY A 237 -22.03 5.66 -24.88
CA GLY A 237 -23.32 5.01 -24.60
C GLY A 237 -23.86 5.20 -23.18
N VAL A 238 -23.20 5.98 -22.33
CA VAL A 238 -23.56 6.13 -20.91
C VAL A 238 -23.74 7.59 -20.49
N ARG A 239 -22.83 8.49 -20.90
CA ARG A 239 -22.82 9.91 -20.50
C ARG A 239 -22.13 10.77 -21.56
N ASP A 240 -22.19 12.09 -21.38
CA ASP A 240 -21.50 13.02 -22.27
C ASP A 240 -19.96 12.93 -22.13
N PRO A 241 -19.21 13.23 -23.21
CA PRO A 241 -17.76 13.41 -23.15
C PRO A 241 -17.35 14.39 -22.05
N VAL A 242 -16.17 14.16 -21.45
CA VAL A 242 -15.66 15.03 -20.39
C VAL A 242 -15.39 16.43 -20.95
N ASN A 243 -15.72 17.47 -20.20
CA ASN A 243 -15.29 18.83 -20.54
C ASN A 243 -13.79 18.98 -20.25
N PRO A 244 -12.93 19.20 -21.26
CA PRO A 244 -11.49 19.28 -21.04
C PRO A 244 -11.08 20.45 -20.15
N ALA A 245 -11.81 21.58 -20.18
CA ALA A 245 -11.49 22.75 -19.36
C ALA A 245 -11.68 22.46 -17.86
N GLU A 246 -12.73 21.73 -17.49
CA GLU A 246 -12.96 21.33 -16.10
C GLU A 246 -11.92 20.30 -15.63
N LEU A 247 -11.52 19.37 -16.50
CA LEU A 247 -10.47 18.40 -16.18
C LEU A 247 -9.12 19.09 -15.94
N VAL A 248 -8.73 20.05 -16.79
CA VAL A 248 -7.51 20.85 -16.61
C VAL A 248 -7.56 21.64 -15.31
N LYS A 249 -8.68 22.33 -15.04
CA LYS A 249 -8.89 23.10 -13.81
C LYS A 249 -8.75 22.23 -12.57
N ALA A 250 -9.33 21.03 -12.59
CA ALA A 250 -9.23 20.08 -11.49
C ALA A 250 -7.81 19.53 -11.29
N MET A 251 -7.08 19.25 -12.37
CA MET A 251 -5.69 18.79 -12.28
C MET A 251 -4.82 19.88 -11.63
N VAL A 252 -4.95 21.12 -12.09
CA VAL A 252 -4.24 22.27 -11.50
C VAL A 252 -4.60 22.45 -10.02
N ALA A 253 -5.88 22.30 -9.65
CA ALA A 253 -6.32 22.39 -8.26
C ALA A 253 -5.74 21.27 -7.40
N PHE A 254 -5.67 20.04 -7.93
CA PHE A 254 -5.14 18.89 -7.20
C PHE A 254 -3.64 19.00 -6.96
N VAL A 255 -2.87 19.42 -7.96
CA VAL A 255 -1.41 19.62 -7.85
C VAL A 255 -1.04 20.74 -6.86
N LYS A 256 -1.90 21.74 -6.67
CA LYS A 256 -1.66 22.85 -5.74
C LYS A 256 -1.96 22.51 -4.27
N LYS A 257 -2.64 21.41 -4.01
CA LYS A 257 -3.08 20.99 -2.67
C LYS A 257 -1.95 20.25 -1.97
#